data_AF-A0A2H5X459-F1
#
_entry.id   AF-A0A2H5X459-F1
#
_cell.length_a   1.000
_cell.length_b   1.000
_cell.length_c   1.000
_cell.angle_alpha   90.00
_cell.angle_beta   90.00
_cell.angle_gamma   90.00
#
_symmetry.space_group_name_H-M   'P 1'
#
loop_
_entity.id
_entity.type
_entity.pdbx_description
1 polymer ?
#
loop_
_entity_poly.entity_id
_entity_poly.type
_entity_poly.pdbx_seq_one_letter_code
_entity_poly.pdbx_strand_id
1 'polypeptide(L)'
;MHLVIPLRDHEGDFCVIVPDYDGNLIQNALDEMKQLSTQLRPDQCVAWGLPALVVHMEILPVPEVPYLDKALESGESMMLNDEQWQEVTAVLDEEYLWDGTLRLECTGTGKTRTQLVIHPEHSGFYHVTDIQLP
;
A
#
# COMPACT_ATOMS: atom_id res chain seq x y z
N MET A 1 -4.16 13.53 4.15
CA MET A 1 -2.76 13.07 4.01
C MET A 1 -2.77 11.67 3.41
N HIS A 2 -1.93 11.42 2.41
CA HIS A 2 -1.89 10.19 1.65
C HIS A 2 -0.47 9.63 1.71
N LEU A 3 -0.31 8.35 1.99
CA LEU A 3 1.00 7.70 2.07
C LEU A 3 1.35 7.13 0.70
N VAL A 4 2.50 7.50 0.15
CA VAL A 4 3.08 6.90 -1.05
C VAL A 4 4.23 6.01 -0.65
N ILE A 5 4.20 4.76 -1.09
CA ILE A 5 5.21 3.74 -0.83
C ILE A 5 5.79 3.32 -2.18
N PRO A 6 7.07 3.61 -2.45
CA PRO A 6 7.74 3.11 -3.65
C PRO A 6 8.01 1.62 -3.50
N LEU A 7 7.68 0.85 -4.52
CA LEU A 7 8.00 -0.57 -4.64
C LEU A 7 8.79 -0.80 -5.91
N ARG A 8 9.86 -1.58 -5.79
CA ARG A 8 10.62 -2.09 -6.93
C ARG A 8 10.65 -3.59 -6.85
N ASP A 9 10.17 -4.25 -7.89
CA ASP A 9 10.28 -5.70 -8.01
C ASP A 9 10.81 -6.10 -9.40
N HIS A 10 10.63 -7.37 -9.76
CA HIS A 10 11.07 -7.92 -11.04
C HIS A 10 10.09 -7.67 -12.19
N GLU A 11 8.86 -7.26 -11.87
CA GLU A 11 7.77 -6.93 -12.79
C GLU A 11 7.75 -5.44 -13.13
N GLY A 12 8.32 -4.58 -12.29
CA GLY A 12 8.55 -3.16 -12.58
C GLY A 12 8.66 -2.26 -11.35
N ASP A 13 8.66 -0.96 -11.61
CA ASP A 13 8.55 0.08 -10.59
C ASP A 13 7.07 0.44 -10.35
N PHE A 14 6.64 0.37 -9.09
CA PHE A 14 5.27 0.67 -8.65
C PHE A 14 5.26 1.71 -7.53
N CYS A 15 4.23 2.55 -7.52
CA CYS A 15 3.90 3.39 -6.38
C CYS A 15 2.58 2.94 -5.78
N VAL A 16 2.60 2.65 -4.49
CA VAL A 16 1.41 2.27 -3.72
C VAL A 16 0.96 3.47 -2.92
N ILE A 17 -0.29 3.84 -3.08
CA ILE A 17 -0.86 5.02 -2.46
C ILE A 17 -1.95 4.57 -1.50
N VAL A 18 -1.78 4.84 -0.21
CA VAL A 18 -2.82 4.63 0.79
C VAL A 18 -3.50 5.98 1.00
N PRO A 19 -4.70 6.18 0.42
CA PRO A 19 -5.43 7.42 0.62
C PRO A 19 -5.86 7.55 2.08
N ASP A 20 -5.97 8.81 2.56
CA ASP A 20 -6.44 9.12 3.91
C ASP A 20 -5.68 8.35 5.01
N TYR A 21 -4.36 8.22 4.83
CA TYR A 21 -3.49 7.49 5.75
C TYR A 21 -3.48 8.14 7.14
N ASP A 22 -3.88 7.34 8.14
CA ASP A 22 -3.78 7.67 9.56
C ASP A 22 -2.99 6.58 10.30
N GLY A 23 -1.75 6.91 10.69
CA GLY A 23 -0.88 5.99 11.42
C GLY A 23 -1.43 5.59 12.80
N ASN A 24 -2.24 6.42 13.45
CA ASN A 24 -2.86 6.06 14.73
C ASN A 24 -3.94 4.99 14.53
N LEU A 25 -4.71 5.08 13.44
CA LEU A 25 -5.71 4.05 13.09
C LEU A 25 -5.03 2.70 12.87
N ILE A 26 -3.90 2.69 12.16
CA ILE A 26 -3.09 1.49 11.91
C ILE A 26 -2.56 0.89 13.20
N GLN A 27 -1.98 1.73 14.07
CA GLN A 27 -1.44 1.27 15.34
C GLN A 27 -2.54 0.67 16.24
N ASN A 28 -3.71 1.31 16.31
CA ASN A 28 -4.85 0.79 17.06
C ASN A 28 -5.33 -0.56 16.52
N ALA A 29 -5.44 -0.70 15.20
CA ALA A 29 -5.81 -1.97 14.57
C ALA A 29 -4.78 -3.07 14.85
N LEU A 30 -3.48 -2.76 14.81
CA LEU A 30 -2.41 -3.70 15.17
C LEU A 30 -2.49 -4.16 16.62
N ASP A 31 -2.78 -3.26 17.54
CA ASP A 31 -2.89 -3.59 18.97
C ASP A 31 -4.11 -4.47 19.24
N GLU A 32 -5.26 -4.18 18.63
CA GLU A 32 -6.45 -5.03 18.71
C GLU A 32 -6.19 -6.42 18.12
N MET A 33 -5.58 -6.49 16.93
CA MET A 33 -5.23 -7.77 16.29
C MET A 33 -4.24 -8.58 17.13
N LYS A 34 -3.25 -7.96 17.77
CA LYS A 34 -2.33 -8.64 18.68
C LYS A 34 -3.04 -9.19 19.91
N GLN A 35 -4.00 -8.46 20.47
CA GLN A 35 -4.80 -8.96 21.58
C GLN A 35 -5.62 -10.18 21.16
N LEU A 36 -6.30 -10.10 20.01
CA LEU A 36 -7.08 -11.21 19.47
C LEU A 36 -6.20 -12.42 19.12
N SER A 37 -4.98 -12.20 18.61
CA SER A 37 -4.11 -13.28 18.18
C SER A 37 -3.65 -14.19 19.32
N THR A 38 -3.60 -13.70 20.56
CA THR A 38 -3.30 -14.52 21.75
C THR A 38 -4.30 -15.66 21.99
N GLN A 39 -5.49 -15.58 21.40
CA GLN A 39 -6.56 -16.57 21.52
C GLN A 39 -6.62 -17.53 20.32
N LEU A 40 -5.80 -17.29 19.29
CA LEU A 40 -5.75 -18.07 18.07
C LEU A 40 -4.75 -19.23 18.19
N ARG A 41 -4.94 -20.27 17.38
CA ARG A 41 -3.92 -21.32 17.21
C ARG A 41 -2.70 -20.76 16.44
N PRO A 42 -1.51 -21.36 16.58
CA PRO A 42 -0.30 -20.86 15.91
C PRO A 42 -0.38 -20.77 14.37
N ASP A 43 -1.22 -21.60 13.74
CA ASP A 43 -1.46 -21.67 12.29
C ASP A 43 -2.55 -20.69 11.81
N GLN A 44 -3.18 -19.95 12.72
CA GLN A 44 -4.25 -19.00 12.40
C GLN A 44 -3.73 -17.57 12.44
N CYS A 45 -4.38 -16.70 11.66
CA CYS A 45 -4.13 -15.26 11.67
C CYS A 45 -5.45 -14.49 11.73
N VAL A 46 -5.35 -13.25 12.22
CA VAL A 46 -6.35 -12.20 12.02
C VAL A 46 -5.75 -11.18 11.05
N ALA A 47 -6.59 -10.65 10.16
CA ALA A 47 -6.17 -9.68 9.16
C ALA A 47 -7.11 -8.47 9.14
N TRP A 48 -6.54 -7.30 8.84
CA TRP A 48 -7.25 -6.06 8.61
C TRP A 48 -6.74 -5.41 7.33
N GLY A 49 -7.62 -4.73 6.59
CA GLY A 49 -7.29 -4.17 5.28
C GLY A 49 -7.67 -2.71 5.16
N LEU A 50 -6.80 -1.94 4.49
CA LEU A 50 -7.06 -0.57 4.05
C LEU A 50 -7.10 -0.51 2.53
N PRO A 51 -7.99 0.29 1.94
CA PRO A 51 -7.92 0.61 0.51
C PRO A 51 -6.55 1.18 0.16
N ALA A 52 -6.03 0.76 -0.99
CA ALA A 52 -4.83 1.31 -1.58
C ALA A 52 -5.04 1.45 -3.09
N LEU A 53 -4.29 2.35 -3.71
CA LEU A 53 -4.19 2.49 -5.15
C LEU A 53 -2.77 2.08 -5.54
N VAL A 54 -2.64 1.42 -6.68
CA VAL A 54 -1.34 1.03 -7.23
C VAL A 54 -1.17 1.66 -8.58
N VAL A 55 -0.02 2.32 -8.74
CA VAL A 55 0.38 2.99 -9.97
C VAL A 55 1.59 2.26 -10.51
N HIS A 56 1.46 1.66 -11.70
CA HIS A 56 2.59 1.05 -12.39
C HIS A 56 3.28 2.09 -13.27
N MET A 57 4.54 2.38 -12.95
CA MET A 57 5.23 3.55 -13.49
C MET A 57 5.67 3.37 -14.95
N GLU A 58 5.95 2.15 -15.38
CA GLU A 58 6.35 1.87 -16.77
C GLU A 58 5.20 2.00 -17.78
N ILE A 59 3.95 1.85 -17.34
CA ILE A 59 2.76 1.91 -18.21
C ILE A 59 2.10 3.29 -18.21
N LEU A 60 2.58 4.21 -17.38
CA LEU A 60 2.06 5.57 -17.32
C LEU A 60 2.44 6.35 -18.58
N PRO A 61 1.47 6.94 -19.29
CA PRO A 61 1.74 7.68 -20.52
C PRO A 61 2.33 9.08 -20.28
N VAL A 62 2.32 9.57 -19.02
CA VAL A 62 2.76 10.92 -18.65
C VAL A 62 4.12 10.87 -17.95
N PRO A 63 5.13 11.63 -18.40
CA PRO A 63 6.52 11.40 -17.97
C PRO A 63 6.90 11.99 -16.61
N GLU A 64 6.05 12.74 -15.93
CA GLU A 64 6.48 13.50 -14.75
C GLU A 64 5.35 13.57 -13.73
N VAL A 65 5.33 12.62 -12.78
CA VAL A 65 4.55 12.75 -11.54
C VAL A 65 5.57 12.98 -10.43
N PRO A 66 6.03 14.24 -10.21
CA PRO A 66 7.30 14.51 -9.53
C PRO A 66 7.41 13.90 -8.13
N TYR A 67 6.27 13.75 -7.45
CA TYR A 67 6.21 13.12 -6.14
C TYR A 67 6.41 11.59 -6.21
N LEU A 68 5.81 10.92 -7.20
CA LEU A 68 5.99 9.47 -7.39
C LEU A 68 7.41 9.16 -7.85
N ASP A 69 7.95 9.93 -8.79
CA ASP A 69 9.33 9.78 -9.26
C ASP A 69 10.31 9.99 -8.10
N LYS A 70 10.09 11.03 -7.29
CA LYS A 70 10.91 11.29 -6.11
C LYS A 70 10.84 10.16 -5.08
N ALA A 71 9.67 9.59 -4.84
CA ALA A 71 9.52 8.45 -3.95
C ALA A 71 10.33 7.25 -4.46
N LEU A 72 10.25 6.95 -5.76
CA LEU A 72 11.00 5.85 -6.36
C LEU A 72 12.51 6.12 -6.29
N GLU A 73 12.96 7.30 -6.68
CA GLU A 73 14.37 7.70 -6.63
C GLU A 73 14.97 7.56 -5.23
N SER A 74 14.23 8.01 -4.20
CA SER A 74 14.67 7.86 -2.81
C SER A 74 14.57 6.42 -2.30
N GLY A 75 13.60 5.65 -2.81
CA GLY A 75 13.21 4.36 -2.25
C GLY A 75 12.53 4.47 -0.88
N GLU A 76 12.17 5.69 -0.46
CA GLU A 76 11.57 5.97 0.84
C GLU A 76 10.10 6.32 0.68
N SER A 77 9.30 5.90 1.67
CA SER A 77 7.89 6.30 1.74
C SER A 77 7.76 7.80 1.97
N MET A 78 6.73 8.41 1.39
CA MET A 78 6.48 9.84 1.54
C MET A 78 5.01 10.14 1.83
N MET A 79 4.77 11.26 2.51
CA MET A 79 3.43 11.74 2.82
C MET A 79 3.06 12.89 1.89
N LEU A 80 1.92 12.77 1.21
CA LEU A 80 1.30 13.82 0.41
C LEU A 80 0.17 14.49 1.19
N ASN A 81 0.07 15.80 1.10
CA ASN A 81 -1.14 16.51 1.52
C ASN A 81 -2.22 16.43 0.42
N ASP A 82 -3.41 16.96 0.70
CA ASP A 82 -4.56 16.85 -0.20
C ASP A 82 -4.34 17.63 -1.51
N GLU A 83 -3.58 18.74 -1.49
CA GLU A 83 -3.23 19.52 -2.68
C GLU A 83 -2.28 18.74 -3.60
N GLN A 84 -1.21 18.17 -3.04
CA GLN A 84 -0.27 17.31 -3.76
C GLN A 84 -0.95 16.05 -4.30
N TRP A 85 -1.90 15.49 -3.56
CA TRP A 85 -2.69 14.36 -4.01
C TRP A 85 -3.59 14.71 -5.20
N GLN A 86 -4.18 15.91 -5.21
CA GLN A 86 -4.95 16.40 -6.36
C GLN A 86 -4.06 16.57 -7.59
N GLU A 87 -2.83 17.03 -7.45
CA GLU A 87 -1.89 17.13 -8.58
C GLU A 87 -1.55 15.74 -9.15
N VAL A 88 -1.31 14.74 -8.28
CA VAL A 88 -1.06 13.36 -8.69
C VAL A 88 -2.29 12.76 -9.40
N THR A 89 -3.48 12.92 -8.85
CA THR A 89 -4.71 12.36 -9.47
C THR A 89 -5.15 13.11 -10.71
N ALA A 90 -4.75 14.37 -10.91
CA ALA A 90 -5.06 15.10 -12.15
C ALA A 90 -4.28 14.57 -13.37
N VAL A 91 -3.13 13.93 -13.14
CA VAL A 91 -2.31 13.33 -14.22
C VAL A 91 -2.53 11.82 -14.36
N LEU A 92 -3.06 11.16 -13.33
CA LEU A 92 -3.44 9.75 -13.36
C LEU A 92 -4.90 9.62 -13.79
N ASP A 93 -5.15 9.12 -15.00
CA ASP A 93 -6.49 8.69 -15.40
C ASP A 93 -6.90 7.44 -14.59
N GLU A 94 -8.20 7.24 -14.37
CA GLU A 94 -8.75 6.12 -13.59
C GLU A 94 -8.26 4.76 -14.13
N GLU A 95 -7.94 4.68 -15.42
CA GLU A 95 -7.39 3.47 -16.07
C GLU A 95 -5.96 3.07 -15.63
N TYR A 96 -5.20 3.98 -15.00
CA TYR A 96 -3.82 3.73 -14.53
C TYR A 96 -3.73 3.47 -13.03
N LEU A 97 -4.87 3.46 -12.34
CA LEU A 97 -4.98 3.15 -10.92
C LEU A 97 -5.51 1.72 -10.79
N TRP A 98 -4.68 0.82 -10.29
CA TRP A 98 -5.17 -0.48 -9.89
C TRP A 98 -5.65 -0.42 -8.46
N ASP A 99 -6.82 -1.00 -8.20
CA ASP A 99 -7.29 -1.16 -6.84
C ASP A 99 -6.41 -2.16 -6.08
N GLY A 100 -6.06 -1.78 -4.86
CA GLY A 100 -5.26 -2.56 -3.95
C GLY A 100 -5.84 -2.55 -2.55
N THR A 101 -5.36 -3.46 -1.73
CA THR A 101 -5.61 -3.45 -0.29
C THR A 101 -4.29 -3.65 0.44
N LEU A 102 -3.93 -2.66 1.27
CA LEU A 102 -2.87 -2.83 2.23
C LEU A 102 -3.41 -3.67 3.40
N ARG A 103 -2.93 -4.90 3.53
CA ARG A 103 -3.34 -5.87 4.53
C ARG A 103 -2.31 -5.96 5.66
N LEU A 104 -2.77 -5.79 6.89
CA LEU A 104 -2.03 -6.11 8.10
C LEU A 104 -2.49 -7.47 8.62
N GLU A 105 -1.56 -8.36 8.91
CA GLU A 105 -1.83 -9.69 9.46
C GLU A 105 -1.10 -9.88 10.79
N CYS A 106 -1.77 -10.50 11.76
CA CYS A 106 -1.17 -10.96 13.01
C CYS A 106 -1.44 -12.46 13.19
N THR A 107 -0.36 -13.24 13.25
CA THR A 107 -0.44 -14.68 13.51
C THR A 107 -0.77 -14.97 14.98
N GLY A 108 -1.30 -16.15 15.30
CA GLY A 108 -1.52 -16.59 16.67
C GLY A 108 -0.25 -16.67 17.54
N THR A 109 0.93 -16.57 16.92
CA THR A 109 2.22 -16.44 17.63
C THR A 109 2.60 -15.00 17.97
N GLY A 110 1.77 -14.01 17.63
CA GLY A 110 2.02 -12.58 17.81
C GLY A 110 2.90 -11.94 16.74
N LYS A 111 3.40 -12.71 15.76
CA LYS A 111 4.14 -12.15 14.60
C LYS A 111 3.20 -11.35 13.72
N THR A 112 3.62 -10.15 13.35
CA THR A 112 2.90 -9.25 12.44
C THR A 112 3.53 -9.25 11.06
N ARG A 113 2.71 -9.10 10.02
CA ARG A 113 3.12 -8.94 8.63
C ARG A 113 2.27 -7.85 7.98
N THR A 114 2.88 -7.02 7.16
CA THR A 114 2.16 -6.05 6.33
C THR A 114 2.38 -6.43 4.88
N GLN A 115 1.29 -6.59 4.16
CA GLN A 115 1.28 -7.03 2.77
C GLN A 115 0.47 -6.06 1.94
N LEU A 116 0.94 -5.73 0.75
CA LEU A 116 0.04 -5.20 -0.27
C LEU A 116 -0.58 -6.36 -1.04
N VAL A 117 -1.89 -6.31 -1.22
CA VAL A 117 -2.62 -7.22 -2.10
C VAL A 117 -3.19 -6.39 -3.23
N ILE A 118 -2.69 -6.59 -4.44
CA ILE A 118 -3.16 -5.88 -5.63
C ILE A 118 -4.30 -6.68 -6.25
N HIS A 119 -5.44 -6.01 -6.47
CA HIS A 119 -6.62 -6.58 -7.10
C HIS A 119 -6.68 -6.07 -8.54
N PRO A 120 -6.19 -6.83 -9.52
CA PRO A 120 -6.28 -6.38 -10.90
C PRO A 120 -7.73 -6.45 -11.37
N GLU A 121 -8.33 -5.33 -11.75
CA GLU A 121 -9.58 -5.36 -12.52
C GLU A 121 -9.36 -6.00 -13.91
N HIS A 122 -8.12 -6.08 -14.42
CA HIS A 122 -7.86 -6.39 -15.83
C HIS A 122 -6.81 -7.48 -16.17
N SER A 123 -5.92 -7.90 -15.26
CA SER A 123 -4.80 -8.80 -15.60
C SER A 123 -4.75 -10.15 -14.87
N GLY A 124 -5.56 -10.37 -13.82
CA GLY A 124 -5.61 -11.66 -13.11
C GLY A 124 -4.37 -12.03 -12.28
N PHE A 125 -3.39 -11.14 -12.15
CA PHE A 125 -2.20 -11.31 -11.30
C PHE A 125 -2.39 -10.67 -9.93
N TYR A 126 -2.38 -11.47 -8.87
CA TYR A 126 -2.30 -10.98 -7.49
C TYR A 126 -0.83 -10.82 -7.13
N HIS A 127 -0.35 -9.58 -7.08
CA HIS A 127 0.96 -9.30 -6.51
C HIS A 127 0.83 -9.16 -4.99
N VAL A 128 1.61 -9.94 -4.25
CA VAL A 128 1.68 -9.88 -2.78
C VAL A 128 3.13 -9.63 -2.40
N THR A 129 3.40 -8.42 -1.93
CA THR A 129 4.74 -8.04 -1.43
C THR A 129 4.67 -7.56 0.00
N ASP A 130 5.75 -7.84 0.73
CA ASP A 130 5.90 -7.38 2.11
C ASP A 130 6.39 -5.95 2.12
N ILE A 131 5.67 -5.11 2.87
CA ILE A 131 5.95 -3.67 2.95
C ILE A 131 6.23 -3.31 4.39
N GLN A 132 7.23 -2.47 4.60
CA GLN A 132 7.44 -1.84 5.90
C GLN A 132 6.77 -0.46 5.90
N LEU A 133 5.79 -0.28 6.80
CA LEU A 133 5.20 1.04 7.01
C LEU A 133 6.15 1.94 7.81
N PRO A 134 6.19 3.25 7.52
CA PRO A 134 6.97 4.21 8.29
C PRO A 134 6.43 4.43 9.71
#